data_AF-A0A6L6QM63-F1
#
_entry.id   AF-A0A6L6QM63-F1
#
_cell.length_a   1.000
_cell.length_b   1.000
_cell.length_c   1.000
_cell.angle_alpha   90.00
_cell.angle_beta   90.00
_cell.angle_gamma   90.00
#
_symmetry.space_group_name_H-M   'P 1'
#
loop_
_entity.id
_entity.type
_entity.pdbx_description
1 polymer ?
#
loop_
_entity_poly.entity_id
_entity_poly.type
_entity_poly.pdbx_seq_one_letter_code
_entity_poly.pdbx_strand_id
1 'polypeptide(L)'
;MPKVPQKISGKQRTTADNSGKQRKTAAPFSGNDIRSLARYQCHFRPNACDRKTFGEDLGDLRLGEALYSAIESSLSTISSHWESFSLNTEDILHQIMENAYPSSSAFDDALSSFGGSRDVFSERFAKEVARQYLRGKLNFDIADSAINALSGWTPLEDFSACCWAIYRAFDEGEYLHQGQAAGTNEELFTRPMLKKAMAEFFPDEAS
;
A
#
# COMPACT_ATOMS: atom_id res chain seq x y z
N MET A 1 -70.19 -9.43 -7.78
CA MET A 1 -69.69 -10.77 -7.42
C MET A 1 -68.62 -10.64 -6.33
N PRO A 2 -68.54 -11.57 -5.37
CA PRO A 2 -67.80 -11.42 -4.11
C PRO A 2 -66.35 -11.93 -4.13
N LYS A 3 -65.52 -11.30 -3.28
CA LYS A 3 -64.31 -11.72 -2.54
C LYS A 3 -63.35 -12.76 -3.15
N VAL A 4 -62.06 -12.41 -3.22
CA VAL A 4 -60.96 -13.20 -2.62
C VAL A 4 -59.81 -12.28 -2.15
N PRO A 5 -59.37 -12.36 -0.87
CA PRO A 5 -58.11 -11.80 -0.40
C PRO A 5 -56.99 -12.86 -0.42
N GLN A 6 -55.79 -12.51 -0.88
CA GLN A 6 -54.62 -13.38 -0.75
C GLN A 6 -53.90 -13.17 0.59
N LYS A 7 -53.69 -14.30 1.28
CA LYS A 7 -53.06 -14.44 2.59
C LYS A 7 -51.54 -14.29 2.51
N ILE A 8 -50.99 -13.59 3.49
CA ILE A 8 -49.57 -13.61 3.87
C ILE A 8 -49.40 -14.73 4.92
N SER A 9 -48.47 -15.65 4.68
CA SER A 9 -47.95 -16.66 5.64
C SER A 9 -46.67 -17.21 4.99
N GLY A 10 -45.45 -16.94 5.46
CA GLY A 10 -44.97 -17.09 6.82
C GLY A 10 -44.16 -18.39 6.88
N LYS A 11 -42.82 -18.30 7.00
CA LYS A 11 -41.99 -19.23 7.79
C LYS A 11 -40.51 -18.82 7.79
N GLN A 12 -40.06 -18.41 8.96
CA GLN A 12 -38.66 -18.48 9.37
C GLN A 12 -38.23 -19.95 9.50
N ARG A 13 -36.97 -20.23 9.17
CA ARG A 13 -36.24 -21.41 9.67
C ARG A 13 -34.81 -21.01 9.97
N THR A 14 -34.47 -21.12 11.25
CA THR A 14 -33.13 -21.15 11.83
C THR A 14 -32.54 -22.55 11.69
N THR A 15 -31.25 -22.65 11.40
CA THR A 15 -30.36 -23.70 11.95
C THR A 15 -28.93 -23.17 11.95
N ALA A 16 -28.31 -23.21 13.12
CA ALA A 16 -26.88 -23.02 13.33
C ALA A 16 -26.14 -24.34 13.11
N ASP A 17 -24.88 -24.28 12.68
CA ASP A 17 -23.89 -25.26 13.12
C ASP A 17 -22.52 -24.62 13.38
N ASN A 18 -21.91 -25.15 14.44
CA ASN A 18 -20.60 -24.81 14.95
C ASN A 18 -19.55 -25.59 14.16
N SER A 19 -18.50 -24.92 13.69
CA SER A 19 -17.23 -25.59 13.49
C SER A 19 -16.09 -24.73 14.05
N GLY A 20 -15.77 -25.01 15.31
CA GLY A 20 -14.57 -24.48 15.93
C GLY A 20 -13.33 -24.98 15.19
N LYS A 21 -12.42 -24.06 14.89
CA LYS A 21 -11.00 -24.39 14.70
C LYS A 21 -10.14 -23.37 15.43
N GLN A 22 -9.19 -23.95 16.15
CA GLN A 22 -8.44 -23.37 17.25
C GLN A 22 -7.47 -22.29 16.76
N ARG A 23 -7.32 -21.24 17.59
CA ARG A 23 -6.21 -20.30 17.53
C ARG A 23 -4.90 -21.07 17.71
N LYS A 24 -4.01 -21.01 16.72
CA LYS A 24 -2.58 -21.32 16.92
C LYS A 24 -1.90 -20.07 17.45
N THR A 25 -1.44 -20.17 18.70
CA THR A 25 -0.50 -19.27 19.35
C THR A 25 0.81 -19.17 18.56
N ALA A 26 1.33 -17.95 18.47
CA ALA A 26 2.62 -17.60 17.88
C ALA A 26 3.77 -18.35 18.55
N ALA A 27 4.72 -18.81 17.74
CA ALA A 27 6.04 -19.24 18.20
C ALA A 27 7.02 -18.06 18.12
N PRO A 28 7.98 -17.95 19.05
CA PRO A 28 8.94 -16.86 19.08
C PRO A 28 9.94 -16.95 17.92
N PHE A 29 10.32 -15.79 17.40
CA PHE A 29 11.37 -15.61 16.40
C PHE A 29 12.65 -16.35 16.80
N SER A 30 13.05 -17.35 16.01
CA SER A 30 14.38 -17.95 16.08
C SER A 30 15.29 -17.29 15.06
N GLY A 31 16.41 -16.71 15.52
CA GLY A 31 17.42 -16.10 14.67
C GLY A 31 18.00 -17.09 13.66
N ASN A 32 17.63 -16.95 12.40
CA ASN A 32 18.31 -17.57 11.26
C ASN A 32 18.01 -16.91 9.91
N ASP A 33 17.61 -15.63 9.91
CA ASP A 33 17.17 -14.93 8.69
C ASP A 33 18.20 -13.93 8.12
N ILE A 34 19.50 -14.25 8.26
CA ILE A 34 20.59 -13.46 7.68
C ILE A 34 21.03 -14.04 6.31
N ARG A 35 20.65 -15.28 5.99
CA ARG A 35 20.98 -15.92 4.70
C ARG A 35 19.98 -15.61 3.57
N SER A 36 18.83 -15.01 3.88
CA SER A 36 17.82 -14.63 2.88
C SER A 36 18.13 -13.29 2.21
N LEU A 37 18.77 -12.36 2.92
CA LEU A 37 19.21 -11.06 2.40
C LEU A 37 20.38 -11.15 1.40
N ALA A 38 21.21 -12.20 1.48
CA ALA A 38 22.35 -12.39 0.57
C ALA A 38 21.97 -12.83 -0.86
N ARG A 39 20.71 -13.23 -1.10
CA ARG A 39 20.25 -13.58 -2.45
C ARG A 39 19.70 -12.39 -3.25
N TYR A 40 19.28 -11.31 -2.59
CA TYR A 40 18.71 -10.15 -3.28
C TYR A 40 19.76 -9.25 -3.95
N GLN A 41 21.03 -9.30 -3.53
CA GLN A 41 22.11 -8.49 -4.11
C GLN A 41 22.78 -9.08 -5.37
N CYS A 42 22.45 -10.31 -5.79
CA CYS A 42 23.08 -10.94 -6.96
C CYS A 42 22.37 -10.68 -8.31
N HIS A 43 21.23 -9.99 -8.35
CA HIS A 43 20.52 -9.72 -9.62
C HIS A 43 20.89 -8.39 -10.30
N PHE A 44 21.69 -7.53 -9.68
CA PHE A 44 22.01 -6.19 -10.22
C PHE A 44 23.46 -5.97 -10.69
N ARG A 45 24.33 -6.99 -10.72
CA ARG A 45 25.67 -6.92 -11.33
C ARG A 45 26.09 -8.25 -11.98
N PRO A 46 26.05 -8.41 -13.32
CA PRO A 46 26.39 -9.68 -13.97
C PRO A 46 27.90 -9.98 -14.06
N ASN A 47 28.77 -9.03 -13.71
CA ASN A 47 30.21 -9.15 -13.99
C ASN A 47 31.05 -9.11 -12.71
N ALA A 48 30.97 -10.14 -11.87
CA ALA A 48 32.00 -10.44 -10.88
C ALA A 48 31.80 -11.86 -10.33
N CYS A 49 32.17 -12.88 -11.10
CA CYS A 49 32.31 -14.22 -10.54
C CYS A 49 33.38 -14.98 -11.33
N ASP A 50 34.64 -14.55 -11.15
CA ASP A 50 35.78 -15.37 -11.50
C ASP A 50 36.08 -16.29 -10.32
N ARG A 51 36.02 -17.59 -10.59
CA ARG A 51 35.97 -18.67 -9.61
C ARG A 51 37.37 -19.22 -9.42
N LYS A 52 38.11 -18.68 -8.44
CA LYS A 52 39.40 -19.17 -7.88
C LYS A 52 39.76 -18.15 -6.80
N THR A 53 39.75 -18.41 -5.49
CA THR A 53 40.48 -19.43 -4.73
C THR A 53 39.95 -19.35 -3.30
N PHE A 54 39.40 -20.44 -2.75
CA PHE A 54 39.16 -20.56 -1.31
C PHE A 54 40.31 -21.39 -0.74
N GLY A 55 41.37 -20.69 -0.36
CA GLY A 55 42.49 -21.20 0.44
C GLY A 55 42.38 -20.55 1.82
N GLU A 56 42.49 -21.39 2.83
CA GLU A 56 42.35 -21.12 4.25
C GLU A 56 43.28 -19.99 4.71
N ASP A 57 42.72 -18.94 5.32
CA ASP A 57 43.47 -18.15 6.31
C ASP A 57 42.51 -17.57 7.36
N LEU A 58 42.67 -18.06 8.59
CA LEU A 58 41.95 -17.62 9.78
C LEU A 58 42.62 -16.37 10.32
N GLY A 59 42.16 -15.21 9.87
CA GLY A 59 42.66 -13.94 10.39
C GLY A 59 41.92 -12.73 9.85
N ASP A 60 40.63 -12.58 10.14
CA ASP A 60 40.00 -11.27 9.86
C ASP A 60 38.77 -10.93 10.72
N LEU A 61 39.03 -10.53 11.97
CA LEU A 61 38.04 -9.82 12.79
C LEU A 61 37.74 -8.40 12.23
N ARG A 62 38.54 -7.86 11.29
CA ARG A 62 38.31 -6.53 10.69
C ARG A 62 37.34 -6.54 9.52
N LEU A 63 37.20 -7.66 8.82
CA LEU A 63 36.17 -7.83 7.77
C LEU A 63 34.75 -7.73 8.34
N GLY A 64 34.53 -8.16 9.58
CA GLY A 64 33.22 -8.06 10.25
C GLY A 64 32.79 -6.63 10.54
N GLU A 65 33.70 -5.79 11.05
CA GLU A 65 33.41 -4.39 11.40
C GLU A 65 33.15 -3.52 10.16
N ALA A 66 33.90 -3.74 9.08
CA ALA A 66 33.71 -3.05 7.81
C ALA A 66 32.36 -3.41 7.15
N LEU A 67 31.99 -4.70 7.17
CA LEU A 67 30.71 -5.15 6.63
C LEU A 67 29.53 -4.62 7.46
N TYR A 68 29.65 -4.66 8.79
CA TYR A 68 28.64 -4.12 9.70
C TYR A 68 28.44 -2.62 9.51
N SER A 69 29.54 -1.86 9.43
CA SER A 69 29.48 -0.41 9.18
C SER A 69 28.86 -0.07 7.82
N ALA A 70 29.12 -0.88 6.78
CA ALA A 70 28.51 -0.68 5.47
C ALA A 70 26.99 -0.99 5.47
N ILE A 71 26.55 -1.99 6.24
CA ILE A 71 25.14 -2.30 6.43
C ILE A 71 24.44 -1.18 7.21
N GLU A 72 25.00 -0.74 8.34
CA GLU A 72 24.45 0.38 9.14
C GLU A 72 24.40 1.68 8.33
N SER A 73 25.44 1.99 7.55
CA SER A 73 25.44 3.15 6.65
C SER A 73 24.35 3.04 5.58
N SER A 74 24.11 1.84 5.05
CA SER A 74 23.04 1.61 4.06
C SER A 74 21.66 1.72 4.70
N LEU A 75 21.46 1.16 5.89
CA LEU A 75 20.20 1.24 6.64
C LEU A 75 19.89 2.67 7.08
N SER A 76 20.89 3.43 7.55
CA SER A 76 20.75 4.85 7.87
C SER A 76 20.36 5.68 6.65
N THR A 77 20.95 5.38 5.48
CA THR A 77 20.61 6.05 4.21
C THR A 77 19.19 5.69 3.76
N ILE A 78 18.78 4.43 3.90
CA ILE A 78 17.40 3.99 3.59
C ILE A 78 16.40 4.65 4.55
N SER A 79 16.74 4.76 5.83
CA SER A 79 15.90 5.39 6.85
C SER A 79 15.71 6.89 6.58
N SER A 80 16.79 7.63 6.31
CA SER A 80 16.70 9.05 5.99
C SER A 80 15.97 9.31 4.68
N HIS A 81 16.14 8.42 3.69
CA HIS A 81 15.38 8.48 2.44
C HIS A 81 13.89 8.17 2.64
N TRP A 82 13.53 7.37 3.65
CA TRP A 82 12.14 7.12 4.02
C TRP A 82 11.50 8.28 4.79
N GLU A 83 12.24 8.90 5.72
CA GLU A 83 11.78 10.08 6.48
C GLU A 83 11.63 11.31 5.58
N SER A 84 12.60 11.58 4.70
CA SER A 84 12.51 12.65 3.70
C SER A 84 11.38 12.43 2.69
N PHE A 85 10.96 11.19 2.48
CA PHE A 85 9.88 10.85 1.56
C PHE A 85 8.48 11.02 2.19
N SER A 86 8.32 10.68 3.48
CA SER A 86 7.08 10.92 4.22
C SER A 86 6.68 12.40 4.17
N LEU A 87 7.67 13.28 4.26
CA LEU A 87 7.51 14.74 4.18
C LEU A 87 6.84 15.20 2.87
N ASN A 88 7.25 14.69 1.70
CA ASN A 88 6.70 15.18 0.42
C ASN A 88 5.23 14.77 0.18
N THR A 89 4.81 13.60 0.67
CA THR A 89 3.40 13.16 0.55
C THR A 89 2.52 13.88 1.58
N GLU A 90 3.03 14.03 2.81
CA GLU A 90 2.35 14.79 3.86
C GLU A 90 2.16 16.25 3.45
N ASP A 91 3.13 16.88 2.78
CA ASP A 91 3.00 18.25 2.30
C ASP A 91 1.87 18.41 1.26
N ILE A 92 1.75 17.49 0.30
CA ILE A 92 0.63 17.50 -0.66
C ILE A 92 -0.70 17.29 0.06
N LEU A 93 -0.76 16.34 1.01
CA LEU A 93 -1.96 16.08 1.79
C LEU A 93 -2.36 17.27 2.67
N HIS A 94 -1.39 17.93 3.29
CA HIS A 94 -1.60 19.18 4.02
C HIS A 94 -2.12 20.28 3.10
N GLN A 95 -1.55 20.42 1.89
CA GLN A 95 -2.07 21.37 0.91
C GLN A 95 -3.50 21.07 0.49
N ILE A 96 -3.89 19.79 0.35
CA ILE A 96 -5.28 19.38 0.05
C ILE A 96 -6.22 19.71 1.23
N MET A 97 -5.73 19.55 2.47
CA MET A 97 -6.50 19.91 3.66
C MET A 97 -6.70 21.42 3.79
N GLU A 98 -5.72 22.22 3.39
CA GLU A 98 -5.75 23.68 3.47
C GLU A 98 -6.37 24.35 2.24
N ASN A 99 -6.29 23.71 1.07
CA ASN A 99 -6.79 24.18 -0.21
C ASN A 99 -7.55 23.04 -0.88
N ALA A 100 -8.83 23.23 -1.20
CA ALA A 100 -9.71 22.16 -1.67
C ALA A 100 -9.22 21.39 -2.93
N TYR A 101 -8.22 21.89 -3.67
CA TYR A 101 -7.51 21.16 -4.73
C TYR A 101 -6.04 21.59 -4.78
N PRO A 102 -5.07 20.66 -4.82
CA PRO A 102 -3.66 21.00 -4.94
C PRO A 102 -3.36 21.43 -6.38
N SER A 103 -2.49 22.42 -6.53
CA SER A 103 -2.03 22.87 -7.85
C SER A 103 -1.13 21.83 -8.53
N SER A 104 -1.10 21.78 -9.86
CA SER A 104 -0.19 20.89 -10.59
C SER A 104 1.30 21.12 -10.23
N SER A 105 1.68 22.37 -9.91
CA SER A 105 3.05 22.69 -9.48
C SER A 105 3.44 22.02 -8.16
N ALA A 106 2.49 21.77 -7.26
CA ALA A 106 2.77 21.07 -6.00
C ALA A 106 3.24 19.62 -6.25
N PHE A 107 2.63 18.94 -7.24
CA PHE A 107 3.07 17.62 -7.65
C PHE A 107 4.41 17.66 -8.40
N ASP A 108 4.66 18.68 -9.23
CA ASP A 108 5.94 18.83 -9.92
C ASP A 108 7.11 19.09 -8.94
N ASP A 109 6.88 19.90 -7.90
CA ASP A 109 7.85 20.16 -6.83
C ASP A 109 8.12 18.90 -6.00
N ALA A 110 7.07 18.15 -5.68
CA ALA A 110 7.19 16.88 -4.96
C ALA A 110 7.90 15.80 -5.80
N LEU A 111 7.62 15.72 -7.11
CA LEU A 111 8.31 14.83 -8.05
C LEU A 111 9.80 15.21 -8.17
N SER A 112 10.10 16.50 -8.26
CA SER A 112 11.48 17.01 -8.34
C SER A 112 12.27 16.65 -7.08
N SER A 113 11.63 16.78 -5.92
CA SER A 113 12.21 16.39 -4.62
C SER A 113 12.34 14.88 -4.45
N PHE A 114 11.45 14.10 -5.07
CA PHE A 114 11.49 12.64 -5.08
C PHE A 114 12.67 12.08 -5.90
N GLY A 115 13.03 12.73 -7.02
CA GLY A 115 14.20 12.35 -7.83
C GLY A 115 14.03 11.05 -8.64
N GLY A 116 12.79 10.60 -8.87
CA GLY A 116 12.45 9.40 -9.66
C GLY A 116 11.57 9.70 -10.87
N SER A 117 11.01 8.65 -11.50
CA SER A 117 10.03 8.83 -12.57
C SER A 117 8.66 9.19 -12.02
N ARG A 118 7.84 9.85 -12.85
CA ARG A 118 6.45 10.19 -12.54
C ARG A 118 5.64 8.94 -12.16
N ASP A 119 5.77 7.85 -12.90
CA ASP A 119 5.01 6.62 -12.63
C ASP A 119 5.31 6.04 -11.24
N VAL A 120 6.59 5.95 -10.87
CA VAL A 120 7.02 5.44 -9.57
C VAL A 120 6.57 6.37 -8.45
N PHE A 121 6.61 7.68 -8.68
CA PHE A 121 6.07 8.66 -7.74
C PHE A 121 4.55 8.50 -7.57
N SER A 122 3.80 8.41 -8.66
CA SER A 122 2.34 8.27 -8.64
C SER A 122 1.90 6.98 -7.93
N GLU A 123 2.56 5.85 -8.19
CA GLU A 123 2.30 4.59 -7.47
C GLU A 123 2.52 4.74 -5.98
N ARG A 124 3.63 5.39 -5.61
CA ARG A 124 4.00 5.54 -4.20
C ARG A 124 3.09 6.50 -3.47
N PHE A 125 2.68 7.59 -4.11
CA PHE A 125 1.69 8.53 -3.59
C PHE A 125 0.33 7.86 -3.42
N ALA A 126 -0.19 7.18 -4.45
CA ALA A 126 -1.46 6.48 -4.38
C ALA A 126 -1.48 5.41 -3.27
N LYS A 127 -0.39 4.63 -3.16
CA LYS A 127 -0.19 3.66 -2.08
C LYS A 127 -0.27 4.33 -0.70
N GLU A 128 0.41 5.46 -0.52
CA GLU A 128 0.43 6.14 0.77
C GLU A 128 -0.95 6.65 1.17
N VAL A 129 -1.69 7.28 0.24
CA VAL A 129 -3.07 7.72 0.47
C VAL A 129 -3.95 6.55 0.88
N ALA A 130 -3.92 5.45 0.12
CA ALA A 130 -4.68 4.24 0.44
C ALA A 130 -4.35 3.69 1.83
N ARG A 131 -3.05 3.65 2.19
CA ARG A 131 -2.56 3.17 3.48
C ARG A 131 -3.06 4.05 4.63
N GLN A 132 -2.97 5.36 4.51
CA GLN A 132 -3.41 6.29 5.55
C GLN A 132 -4.94 6.25 5.73
N TYR A 133 -5.70 6.16 4.64
CA TYR A 133 -7.15 5.99 4.68
C TYR A 133 -7.58 4.68 5.34
N LEU A 134 -6.95 3.55 4.97
CA LEU A 134 -7.23 2.25 5.59
C LEU A 134 -6.92 2.22 7.09
N ARG A 135 -5.89 2.96 7.54
CA ARG A 135 -5.54 3.16 8.96
C ARG A 135 -6.44 4.16 9.68
N GLY A 136 -7.37 4.82 8.99
CA GLY A 136 -8.26 5.83 9.55
C GLY A 136 -7.56 7.16 9.89
N LYS A 137 -6.38 7.42 9.33
CA LYS A 137 -5.66 8.69 9.48
C LYS A 137 -6.16 9.75 8.50
N LEU A 138 -6.60 9.33 7.31
CA LEU A 138 -7.33 10.16 6.37
C LEU A 138 -8.81 9.81 6.39
N ASN A 139 -9.67 10.82 6.27
CA ASN A 139 -11.08 10.62 5.94
C ASN A 139 -11.24 10.37 4.43
N PHE A 140 -12.45 9.97 4.02
CA PHE A 140 -12.73 9.65 2.63
C PHE A 140 -12.59 10.86 1.71
N ASP A 141 -13.20 11.99 2.06
CA ASP A 141 -13.20 13.20 1.21
C ASP A 141 -11.78 13.67 0.85
N ILE A 142 -10.86 13.68 1.83
CA ILE A 142 -9.45 14.07 1.59
C ILE A 142 -8.75 13.01 0.74
N ALA A 143 -8.97 11.73 1.01
CA ALA A 143 -8.30 10.65 0.30
C ALA A 143 -8.76 10.57 -1.17
N ASP A 144 -10.07 10.70 -1.40
CA ASP A 144 -10.66 10.78 -2.73
C ASP A 144 -10.15 12.01 -3.49
N SER A 145 -10.17 13.19 -2.85
CA SER A 145 -9.64 14.42 -3.43
C SER A 145 -8.16 14.28 -3.82
N ALA A 146 -7.34 13.61 -2.99
CA ALA A 146 -5.93 13.36 -3.28
C ALA A 146 -5.73 12.49 -4.53
N ILE A 147 -6.53 11.43 -4.66
CA ILE A 147 -6.45 10.50 -5.80
C ILE A 147 -7.01 11.13 -7.08
N ASN A 148 -8.08 11.91 -6.99
CA ASN A 148 -8.60 12.70 -8.10
C ASN A 148 -7.63 13.81 -8.54
N ALA A 149 -6.92 14.44 -7.60
CA ALA A 149 -5.87 15.39 -7.95
C ALA A 149 -4.69 14.71 -8.66
N LEU A 150 -4.31 13.50 -8.22
CA LEU A 150 -3.30 12.70 -8.89
C LEU A 150 -3.71 12.36 -10.33
N SER A 151 -4.97 11.99 -10.58
CA SER A 151 -5.47 11.70 -11.93
C SER A 151 -5.61 12.93 -12.82
N GLY A 152 -5.78 14.12 -12.22
CA GLY A 152 -5.69 15.39 -12.93
C GLY A 152 -4.25 15.76 -13.34
N TRP A 153 -3.25 15.33 -12.58
CA TRP A 153 -1.83 15.64 -12.84
C TRP A 153 -1.12 14.61 -13.72
N THR A 154 -1.37 13.32 -13.51
CA THR A 154 -0.85 12.23 -14.35
C THR A 154 -1.98 11.73 -15.27
N PRO A 155 -1.80 11.73 -16.60
CA PRO A 155 -2.80 11.22 -17.52
C PRO A 155 -3.23 9.79 -17.15
N LEU A 156 -4.53 9.49 -17.26
CA LEU A 156 -5.09 8.19 -16.88
C LEU A 156 -4.54 7.05 -17.74
N GLU A 157 -4.14 7.32 -18.98
CA GLU A 157 -3.44 6.36 -19.85
C GLU A 157 -2.06 5.94 -19.31
N ASP A 158 -1.42 6.79 -18.50
CA ASP A 158 -0.10 6.56 -17.91
C ASP A 158 -0.20 5.99 -16.48
N PHE A 159 -1.42 5.85 -15.94
CA PHE A 159 -1.61 5.20 -14.65
C PHE A 159 -1.16 3.74 -14.72
N SER A 160 -0.32 3.36 -13.76
CA SER A 160 -0.03 1.95 -13.57
C SER A 160 -1.27 1.17 -13.12
N ALA A 161 -1.21 -0.15 -13.22
CA ALA A 161 -2.29 -1.02 -12.75
C ALA A 161 -2.61 -0.81 -11.27
N CYS A 162 -1.62 -0.46 -10.45
CA CYS A 162 -1.80 -0.16 -9.04
C CYS A 162 -2.56 1.15 -8.85
N CYS A 163 -2.12 2.24 -9.50
CA CYS A 163 -2.80 3.53 -9.45
C CYS A 163 -4.26 3.42 -9.90
N TRP A 164 -4.50 2.68 -11.00
CA TRP A 164 -5.85 2.42 -11.50
C TRP A 164 -6.73 1.68 -10.50
N ALA A 165 -6.20 0.66 -9.82
CA ALA A 165 -6.95 -0.11 -8.84
C ALA A 165 -7.35 0.74 -7.63
N ILE A 166 -6.45 1.62 -7.18
CA ILE A 166 -6.69 2.56 -6.08
C ILE A 166 -7.70 3.63 -6.50
N TYR A 167 -7.50 4.27 -7.65
CA TYR A 167 -8.42 5.27 -8.22
C TYR A 167 -9.84 4.74 -8.31
N ARG A 168 -10.01 3.56 -8.91
CA ARG A 168 -11.33 2.92 -9.05
C ARG A 168 -11.98 2.63 -7.71
N ALA A 169 -11.22 2.28 -6.68
CA ALA A 169 -11.79 2.00 -5.36
C ALA A 169 -12.42 3.24 -4.70
N PHE A 170 -11.83 4.43 -4.93
CA PHE A 170 -12.40 5.69 -4.46
C PHE A 170 -13.60 6.12 -5.31
N ASP A 171 -13.48 6.05 -6.65
CA ASP A 171 -14.55 6.34 -7.61
C ASP A 171 -15.83 5.50 -7.33
N GLU A 172 -15.68 4.19 -7.08
CA GLU A 172 -16.81 3.32 -6.71
C GLU A 172 -17.43 3.65 -5.33
N GLY A 173 -16.69 4.33 -4.45
CA GLY A 173 -17.17 4.85 -3.17
C GLY A 173 -18.07 6.07 -3.30
N GLU A 174 -17.83 6.90 -4.32
CA GLU A 174 -18.57 8.15 -4.54
C GLU A 174 -19.97 7.88 -5.11
N TYR A 175 -20.11 6.92 -6.02
CA TYR A 175 -21.39 6.67 -6.71
C TYR A 175 -22.48 6.18 -5.77
N LEU A 176 -23.65 6.83 -5.82
CA LEU A 176 -24.85 6.31 -5.17
C LEU A 176 -25.34 5.05 -5.90
N HIS A 177 -25.01 3.88 -5.35
CA HIS A 177 -25.45 2.60 -5.90
C HIS A 177 -26.95 2.38 -5.70
N GLN A 178 -27.62 1.86 -6.73
CA GLN A 178 -29.08 1.69 -6.70
C GLN A 178 -29.51 0.80 -5.52
N GLY A 179 -30.38 1.35 -4.67
CA GLY A 179 -30.94 0.64 -3.51
C GLY A 179 -30.07 0.68 -2.25
N GLN A 180 -28.98 1.46 -2.24
CA GLN A 180 -28.17 1.67 -1.04
C GLN A 180 -28.52 2.96 -0.29
N ALA A 181 -28.26 2.95 1.01
CA ALA A 181 -28.38 4.14 1.85
C ALA A 181 -27.17 5.05 1.61
N ALA A 182 -27.39 6.37 1.63
CA ALA A 182 -26.29 7.33 1.54
C ALA A 182 -25.29 7.12 2.69
N GLY A 183 -23.99 7.19 2.38
CA GLY A 183 -22.91 7.07 3.36
C GLY A 183 -22.46 5.65 3.72
N THR A 184 -22.98 4.59 3.08
CA THR A 184 -22.48 3.22 3.30
C THR A 184 -21.48 2.73 2.25
N ASN A 185 -21.31 3.49 1.16
CA ASN A 185 -20.51 3.06 0.01
C ASN A 185 -19.04 2.82 0.37
N GLU A 186 -18.46 3.65 1.23
CA GLU A 186 -17.06 3.54 1.64
C GLU A 186 -16.74 2.17 2.27
N GLU A 187 -17.61 1.71 3.15
CA GLU A 187 -17.44 0.44 3.86
C GLU A 187 -17.73 -0.76 2.97
N LEU A 188 -18.64 -0.60 2.01
CA LEU A 188 -19.08 -1.68 1.11
C LEU A 188 -18.18 -1.84 -0.12
N PHE A 189 -17.60 -0.76 -0.64
CA PHE A 189 -16.83 -0.75 -1.88
C PHE A 189 -15.39 -0.29 -1.67
N THR A 190 -15.17 0.96 -1.24
CA THR A 190 -13.82 1.54 -1.17
C THR A 190 -12.88 0.74 -0.29
N ARG A 191 -13.24 0.49 0.98
CA ARG A 191 -12.37 -0.23 1.92
C ARG A 191 -12.08 -1.67 1.46
N PRO A 192 -13.06 -2.49 1.02
CA PRO A 192 -12.79 -3.82 0.48
C PRO A 192 -11.91 -3.79 -0.78
N MET A 193 -12.17 -2.88 -1.72
CA MET A 193 -11.40 -2.79 -2.96
C MET A 193 -9.96 -2.32 -2.72
N LEU A 194 -9.76 -1.34 -1.84
CA LEU A 194 -8.41 -0.93 -1.43
C LEU A 194 -7.66 -2.05 -0.73
N LYS A 195 -8.29 -2.80 0.19
CA LYS A 195 -7.64 -3.97 0.81
C LYS A 195 -7.21 -5.00 -0.23
N LYS A 196 -8.06 -5.25 -1.25
CA LYS A 196 -7.73 -6.15 -2.35
C LYS A 196 -6.53 -5.61 -3.17
N ALA A 197 -6.57 -4.34 -3.57
CA ALA A 197 -5.48 -3.72 -4.31
C ALA A 197 -4.16 -3.74 -3.51
N MET A 198 -4.21 -3.41 -2.22
CA MET A 198 -3.04 -3.44 -1.35
C MET A 198 -2.46 -4.86 -1.22
N ALA A 199 -3.30 -5.88 -1.12
CA ALA A 199 -2.84 -7.28 -1.07
C ALA A 199 -2.26 -7.77 -2.41
N GLU A 200 -2.79 -7.29 -3.53
CA GLU A 200 -2.35 -7.68 -4.89
C GLU A 200 -1.02 -7.02 -5.28
N PHE A 201 -0.87 -5.73 -5.02
CA PHE A 201 0.30 -4.95 -5.46
C PHE A 201 1.36 -4.78 -4.37
N PHE A 202 1.00 -4.91 -3.09
CA PHE A 202 1.90 -4.72 -1.94
C PHE A 202 1.76 -5.83 -0.89
N PRO A 203 2.00 -7.10 -1.27
CA PRO A 203 1.71 -8.26 -0.42
C PRO A 203 2.45 -8.23 0.94
N ASP A 204 3.64 -7.62 0.99
CA ASP A 204 4.45 -7.53 2.21
C ASP A 204 3.83 -6.63 3.30
N GLU A 205 2.90 -5.74 2.93
CA GLU A 205 2.23 -4.81 3.86
C GLU A 205 0.79 -5.22 4.21
N ALA A 206 0.29 -6.34 3.66
CA ALA A 206 -1.07 -6.83 3.91
C ALA A 206 -1.19 -7.74 5.16
N SER A 207 -0.10 -7.88 5.93
CA SER A 207 0.00 -8.72 7.15
C SER A 207 -0.38 -7.95 8.41
#